data_AF-A0A4Q3RL99-F1
#
_entry.id   AF-A0A4Q3RL99-F1
#
_cell.length_a   1.000
_cell.length_b   1.000
_cell.length_c   1.000
_cell.angle_alpha   90.00
_cell.angle_beta   90.00
_cell.angle_gamma   90.00
#
_symmetry.space_group_name_H-M   'P 1'
#
loop_
_entity.id
_entity.type
_entity.pdbx_description
1 polymer ?
#
loop_
_entity_poly.entity_id
_entity_poly.type
_entity_poly.pdbx_seq_one_letter_code
_entity_poly.pdbx_strand_id
1 'polypeptide(L)' 'MEKRIDEYIAKAAPFAQPILKHIRALVHKTCPDVEERIKWGMPY' A
#
# COMPACT_ATOMS: atom_id res chain seq x y z
N MET A 1 3.88 -7.06 8.18
CA MET A 1 4.98 -6.09 7.93
C MET A 1 5.42 -6.25 6.48
N GLU A 2 4.63 -5.69 5.57
CA GLU A 2 4.66 -6.02 4.14
C GLU A 2 5.56 -5.05 3.37
N LYS A 3 6.87 -5.25 3.55
CA LYS A 3 7.96 -4.43 2.97
C LYS A 3 7.80 -4.15 1.47
N ARG A 4 7.16 -5.05 0.73
CA ARG A 4 6.96 -4.94 -0.73
C ARG A 4 6.05 -3.78 -1.12
N ILE A 5 5.06 -3.43 -0.29
CA ILE A 5 4.16 -2.31 -0.60
C ILE A 5 4.79 -1.00 -0.18
N ASP A 6 5.53 -0.98 0.93
CA ASP A 6 6.32 0.19 1.30
C ASP A 6 7.33 0.54 0.19
N GLU A 7 7.98 -0.47 -0.42
CA GLU A 7 8.83 -0.27 -1.59
C GLU A 7 8.08 0.21 -2.84
N TYR A 8 6.85 -0.28 -3.07
CA TYR A 8 6.00 0.19 -4.16
C TYR A 8 5.61 1.66 -3.98
N ILE A 9 5.21 2.04 -2.77
CA ILE A 9 4.89 3.43 -2.41
C ILE A 9 6.14 4.31 -2.54
N ALA A 10 7.31 3.83 -2.13
CA ALA A 10 8.57 4.57 -2.26
C ALA A 10 8.98 4.79 -3.73
N LYS A 11 8.66 3.84 -4.62
CA LYS A 11 8.90 3.95 -6.08
C LYS A 11 7.83 4.75 -6.82
N ALA A 12 6.68 4.99 -6.22
CA ALA A 12 5.60 5.77 -6.81
C ALA A 12 5.95 7.26 -6.91
N ALA A 13 5.28 7.95 -7.83
CA ALA A 13 5.45 9.38 -8.03
C ALA A 13 5.22 10.17 -6.71
N PRO A 14 5.97 11.26 -6.45
CA PRO A 14 5.91 11.98 -5.18
C PRO A 14 4.51 12.43 -4.78
N PHE A 15 3.66 12.81 -5.74
CA PHE A 15 2.27 13.20 -5.51
C PHE A 15 1.36 12.02 -5.13
N ALA A 16 1.69 10.81 -5.56
CA ALA A 16 0.91 9.60 -5.31
C ALA A 16 1.25 8.93 -3.97
N GLN A 17 2.47 9.12 -3.45
CA GLN A 17 2.89 8.57 -2.16
C GLN A 17 1.95 8.94 -0.99
N PRO A 18 1.56 10.22 -0.78
CA PRO A 18 0.65 10.57 0.32
C PRO A 18 -0.73 9.93 0.17
N ILE A 19 -1.21 9.77 -1.08
CA ILE A 19 -2.52 9.16 -1.37
C ILE A 19 -2.48 7.67 -1.03
N LEU A 20 -1.46 6.94 -1.50
CA LEU A 20 -1.31 5.51 -1.24
C LEU A 20 -1.11 5.20 0.25
N LYS A 21 -0.37 6.05 0.98
CA LYS A 21 -0.24 5.94 2.44
C LYS A 21 -1.57 6.13 3.15
N HIS A 22 -2.38 7.09 2.72
CA HIS A 22 -3.69 7.32 3.32
C HIS A 22 -4.65 6.14 3.11
N ILE A 23 -4.71 5.61 1.87
CA ILE A 23 -5.52 4.43 1.54
C ILE A 23 -5.05 3.22 2.36
N ARG A 24 -3.73 2.97 2.44
CA ARG A 24 -3.16 1.90 3.27
C ARG A 24 -3.59 2.04 4.73
N ALA A 25 -3.45 3.23 5.31
CA ALA A 25 -3.88 3.46 6.69
C ALA A 25 -5.38 3.21 6.91
N LEU A 26 -6.23 3.56 5.93
CA LEU A 26 -7.66 3.28 5.97
C LEU A 26 -7.94 1.77 5.90
N VAL A 27 -7.32 1.05 4.95
CA VAL A 27 -7.51 -0.39 4.76
C VAL A 27 -7.10 -1.15 6.03
N HIS A 28 -5.92 -0.86 6.60
CA HIS A 28 -5.45 -1.45 7.86
C HIS A 28 -6.36 -1.11 9.05
N LYS A 29 -6.97 0.08 9.07
CA LYS A 29 -7.92 0.49 10.11
C LYS A 29 -9.27 -0.23 9.99
N THR A 30 -9.74 -0.46 8.77
CA THR A 30 -11.05 -1.09 8.52
C THR A 30 -10.98 -2.61 8.44
N CYS A 31 -9.81 -3.16 8.11
CA CYS A 31 -9.58 -4.58 7.87
C CYS A 31 -8.18 -4.97 8.37
N PRO A 32 -8.02 -5.20 9.69
CA PRO A 32 -6.72 -5.51 10.30
C PRO A 32 -6.12 -6.85 9.84
N ASP A 33 -6.94 -7.75 9.30
CA ASP A 33 -6.53 -9.05 8.72
C ASP A 33 -6.28 -8.99 7.20
N VAL A 34 -6.12 -7.80 6.63
CA VAL A 34 -5.82 -7.65 5.20
C VAL A 34 -4.46 -8.29 4.88
N GLU A 35 -4.45 -9.28 3.98
CA GLU A 35 -3.22 -9.77 3.35
C GLU A 35 -2.95 -8.92 2.10
N GLU A 36 -2.00 -8.02 2.15
CA GLU A 36 -1.74 -7.13 1.02
C GLU A 36 -0.79 -7.78 0.01
N ARG A 37 -1.36 -8.43 -1.02
CA ARG A 37 -0.58 -9.17 -2.02
C ARG A 37 -0.35 -8.31 -3.27
N ILE A 38 0.83 -8.41 -3.86
CA ILE A 38 1.09 -7.81 -5.19
C ILE A 38 0.60 -8.78 -6.26
N LYS A 39 -0.43 -8.37 -7.02
CA LYS A 39 -0.92 -9.09 -8.20
C LYS A 39 -0.76 -8.18 -9.43
N TRP A 40 -0.16 -8.69 -10.50
CA TRP A 40 0.08 -7.94 -11.75
C TRP A 40 0.89 -6.63 -11.60
N GLY A 41 1.80 -6.57 -10.61
CA GLY A 41 2.64 -5.39 -10.38
C GLY A 41 1.98 -4.26 -9.62
N MET A 42 0.74 -4.46 -9.12
CA MET A 42 0.03 -3.51 -8.28
C MET A 42 -0.28 -4.15 -6.91
N PRO A 43 -0.16 -3.42 -5.79
CA PRO A 43 -0.64 -3.89 -4.50
C PRO A 43 -2.17 -4.00 -4.50
N TYR A 44 -2.69 -5.13 -4.04
CA TYR A 44 -4.12 -5.41 -3.86
C TYR A 44 -4.43 -5.56 -2.37
#